data_AF-A4CLE1-F1
#
_entry.id   AF-A4CLE1-F1
#
_cell.length_a   1.000
_cell.length_b   1.000
_cell.length_c   1.000
_cell.angle_alpha   90.00
_cell.angle_beta   90.00
_cell.angle_gamma   90.00
#
_symmetry.space_group_name_H-M   'P 1'
#
loop_
_entity.id
_entity.type
_entity.pdbx_description
1 polymer ?
#
loop_
_entity_poly.entity_id
_entity_poly.type
_entity_poly.pdbx_seq_one_letter_code
_entity_poly.pdbx_strand_id
1 'polypeptide(L)'
;MKNIKHIERLQRLHNLIKMECTGSPSEVAFRLGISERTVYYLIEQLKDYEAKIGYDRSRKTYFYKDDFVLEVNFSICIGAHDHVMEILEGSYLKPKKFHPQD
;
A
#
# COMPACT_ATOMS: atom_id res chain seq x y z
N MET A 1 -14.28 -4.54 4.20
CA MET A 1 -14.84 -3.42 3.40
C MET A 1 -13.86 -3.14 2.26
N LYS A 2 -14.32 -3.09 1.00
CA LYS A 2 -13.49 -2.87 -0.19
C LYS A 2 -13.54 -1.40 -0.61
N ASN A 3 -12.80 -0.51 0.05
CA ASN A 3 -12.70 0.90 -0.36
C ASN A 3 -11.24 1.36 -0.45
N ILE A 4 -11.00 2.48 -1.14
CA ILE A 4 -9.65 3.04 -1.36
C ILE A 4 -8.90 3.21 -0.02
N LYS A 5 -9.59 3.72 1.00
CA LYS A 5 -9.03 3.90 2.35
C LYS A 5 -8.53 2.60 2.99
N HIS A 6 -9.14 1.46 2.67
CA HIS A 6 -8.68 0.14 3.13
C HIS A 6 -7.35 -0.24 2.49
N ILE A 7 -7.24 -0.04 1.18
CA ILE A 7 -6.00 -0.28 0.42
C ILE A 7 -4.87 0.62 0.93
N GLU A 8 -5.14 1.92 1.12
CA GLU A 8 -4.19 2.86 1.70
C GLU A 8 -3.69 2.42 3.09
N ARG A 9 -4.59 1.93 3.94
CA ARG A 9 -4.22 1.43 5.28
C ARG A 9 -3.39 0.15 5.20
N LEU A 10 -3.73 -0.76 4.30
CA LEU A 10 -2.97 -1.99 4.08
C LEU A 10 -1.55 -1.67 3.60
N GLN A 11 -1.41 -0.75 2.64
CA GLN A 11 -0.11 -0.30 2.12
C GLN A 11 0.70 0.44 3.20
N ARG A 12 0.06 1.29 4.00
CA ARG A 12 0.71 1.93 5.16
C ARG A 12 1.19 0.91 6.18
N LEU A 13 0.38 -0.09 6.52
CA LEU A 13 0.78 -1.16 7.43
C LEU A 13 1.97 -1.93 6.87
N HIS A 14 1.93 -2.32 5.59
CA HIS A 14 3.04 -2.98 4.91
C HIS A 14 4.35 -2.19 5.07
N ASN A 15 4.32 -0.88 4.80
CA ASN A 15 5.50 -0.02 4.94
C ASN A 15 6.03 0.02 6.38
N LEU A 16 5.15 0.08 7.37
CA LEU A 16 5.56 0.07 8.78
C LEU A 16 6.20 -1.27 9.19
N ILE A 17 5.69 -2.40 8.68
CA ILE A 17 6.27 -3.74 8.94
C ILE A 17 7.63 -3.86 8.25
N LYS A 18 7.74 -3.41 7.00
CA LYS A 18 8.97 -3.43 6.21
C LYS A 18 10.10 -2.61 6.86
N MET A 19 9.75 -1.48 7.47
CA MET A 19 10.69 -0.63 8.22
C MET A 19 10.84 -1.05 9.69
N GLU A 20 10.13 -2.10 10.13
CA GLU A 20 10.12 -2.58 11.53
C GLU A 20 9.84 -1.46 12.54
N CYS A 21 8.94 -0.54 12.20
CA CYS A 21 8.62 0.64 13.00
C CYS A 21 7.13 0.71 13.40
N THR A 22 6.46 -0.44 13.46
CA THR A 22 5.02 -0.52 13.75
C THR A 22 4.64 -0.04 15.14
N GLY A 23 5.47 -0.29 16.17
CA GLY A 23 5.03 -0.21 17.55
C GLY A 23 4.10 -1.36 17.94
N SER A 24 3.37 -1.20 19.05
CA SER A 24 2.30 -2.13 19.48
C SER A 24 1.08 -2.03 18.57
N PRO A 25 0.20 -3.06 18.58
CA PRO A 25 -1.07 -3.02 17.85
C PRO A 25 -1.90 -1.76 18.14
N SER A 26 -1.91 -1.29 19.39
CA SER A 26 -2.55 -0.04 19.81
C SER A 26 -1.95 1.21 19.14
N GLU A 27 -0.62 1.26 18.97
CA GLU A 27 0.07 2.37 18.30
C GLU A 27 -0.20 2.35 16.80
N VAL A 28 -0.21 1.17 16.17
CA VAL A 28 -0.62 1.01 14.77
C VAL A 28 -2.06 1.48 14.58
N ALA A 29 -2.96 1.07 15.47
CA ALA A 29 -4.37 1.44 15.44
C ALA A 29 -4.56 2.97 15.50
N PHE A 30 -3.85 3.62 16.43
CA PHE A 30 -3.82 5.08 16.55
C PHE A 30 -3.28 5.75 15.28
N ARG A 31 -2.13 5.30 14.77
CA ARG A 31 -1.49 5.86 13.55
C ARG A 31 -2.33 5.71 12.29
N LEU A 32 -3.06 4.60 12.16
CA LEU A 32 -3.91 4.32 10.99
C LEU A 32 -5.36 4.81 11.15
N GLY A 33 -5.72 5.35 12.32
CA GLY A 33 -7.08 5.79 12.63
C GLY A 33 -8.10 4.66 12.49
N ILE A 34 -7.80 3.50 13.09
CA ILE A 34 -8.62 2.29 13.09
C ILE A 34 -8.62 1.65 14.47
N SER A 35 -9.48 0.66 14.69
CA SER A 35 -9.44 -0.17 15.90
C SER A 35 -8.30 -1.20 15.83
N GLU A 36 -7.83 -1.67 16.98
CA GLU A 36 -6.87 -2.77 17.07
C GLU A 36 -7.36 -4.03 16.35
N ARG A 37 -8.66 -4.33 16.44
CA ARG A 37 -9.28 -5.43 15.69
C ARG A 37 -9.02 -5.32 14.19
N THR A 38 -9.12 -4.11 13.63
CA THR A 38 -8.83 -3.87 12.22
C THR A 38 -7.34 -3.97 11.91
N VAL A 39 -6.45 -3.63 12.84
CA VAL A 39 -5.00 -3.89 12.69
C VAL A 39 -4.76 -5.39 12.51
N TYR A 40 -5.31 -6.23 13.40
CA TYR A 40 -5.18 -7.68 13.27
C TYR A 40 -5.79 -8.19 11.95
N TYR A 41 -6.94 -7.67 11.53
CA TYR A 41 -7.52 -8.01 10.22
C TYR A 41 -6.64 -7.63 9.02
N LEU A 42 -5.93 -6.49 9.08
CA LEU A 42 -4.98 -6.11 8.03
C LEU A 42 -3.73 -7.01 8.04
N ILE A 43 -3.26 -7.43 9.22
CA ILE A 43 -2.15 -8.38 9.36
C ILE A 43 -2.54 -9.75 8.79
N GLU A 44 -3.72 -10.26 9.14
CA GLU A 44 -4.20 -11.53 8.60
C GLU A 44 -4.36 -11.47 7.08
N GLN A 45 -4.87 -10.36 6.53
CA GLN A 45 -4.91 -10.19 5.06
C GLN A 45 -3.52 -10.22 4.40
N LEU A 46 -2.49 -9.65 5.03
CA LEU A 46 -1.13 -9.77 4.50
C LEU A 46 -0.66 -11.22 4.54
N LYS A 47 -0.99 -11.97 5.59
CA LYS A 47 -0.69 -13.41 5.67
C LYS A 47 -1.46 -14.23 4.63
N ASP A 48 -2.71 -13.87 4.34
CA ASP A 48 -3.51 -14.46 3.26
C ASP A 48 -2.86 -14.23 1.89
N TYR A 49 -2.00 -13.21 1.76
CA TYR A 49 -1.16 -12.97 0.59
C TYR A 49 0.23 -13.59 0.71
N GLU A 50 0.37 -14.65 1.51
CA GLU A 50 1.61 -15.40 1.75
C GLU A 50 2.70 -14.63 2.54
N ALA A 51 2.39 -13.46 3.12
CA ALA A 51 3.35 -12.72 3.91
C ALA A 51 3.62 -13.42 5.26
N LYS A 52 4.85 -13.90 5.47
CA LYS A 52 5.26 -14.48 6.75
C LYS A 52 5.59 -13.38 7.75
N ILE A 53 4.63 -13.03 8.61
CA ILE A 53 4.78 -11.94 9.60
C ILE A 53 5.04 -12.50 11.01
N GLY A 54 6.03 -11.96 11.71
CA GLY A 54 6.27 -12.15 13.14
C GLY A 54 6.00 -10.85 13.93
N TYR A 55 5.87 -10.98 15.26
CA TYR A 55 5.90 -9.83 16.18
C TYR A 55 7.03 -10.04 17.19
N ASP A 56 7.96 -9.08 17.24
CA ASP A 56 8.99 -9.02 18.25
C ASP A 56 8.51 -8.15 19.43
N ARG A 57 8.34 -8.78 20.60
CA ARG A 57 7.89 -8.09 21.82
C ARG A 57 8.97 -7.18 22.41
N SER A 58 10.25 -7.51 22.25
CA SER A 58 11.37 -6.72 22.76
C SER A 58 11.57 -5.47 21.93
N ARG A 59 11.53 -5.59 20.60
CA ARG A 59 11.64 -4.46 19.67
C ARG A 59 10.31 -3.73 19.47
N LYS A 60 9.21 -4.29 20.00
CA LYS A 60 7.85 -3.79 19.87
C LYS A 60 7.47 -3.53 18.42
N THR A 61 7.73 -4.50 17.53
CA THR A 61 7.41 -4.33 16.12
C THR A 61 7.06 -5.63 15.40
N TYR A 62 6.18 -5.51 14.40
CA TYR A 62 5.99 -6.55 13.41
C TYR A 62 7.09 -6.48 12.36
N PHE A 63 7.50 -7.65 11.86
CA PHE A 63 8.53 -7.80 10.85
C PHE A 63 8.18 -8.92 9.88
N TYR A 64 8.73 -8.87 8.67
CA TYR A 64 8.65 -9.96 7.70
C TYR A 64 9.77 -10.97 7.96
N LYS A 65 9.44 -12.26 7.95
CA LYS A 65 10.40 -13.34 8.14
C LYS A 65 11.20 -13.65 6.87
N ASP A 66 10.58 -13.43 5.72
CA ASP A 66 11.15 -13.59 4.38
C ASP A 66 10.85 -12.32 3.56
N ASP A 67 11.50 -12.16 2.41
CA ASP A 67 11.23 -11.04 1.51
C ASP A 67 9.77 -11.05 1.04
N PHE A 68 9.10 -9.90 1.20
CA PHE A 68 7.71 -9.71 0.81
C PHE A 68 7.53 -8.32 0.19
N VAL A 69 6.85 -8.28 -0.96
CA VAL A 69 6.53 -7.06 -1.69
C VAL A 69 5.01 -6.95 -1.83
N LEU A 70 4.46 -5.82 -1.42
CA LEU A 70 3.09 -5.44 -1.74
C LEU A 70 3.12 -4.26 -2.70
N GLU A 71 2.79 -4.52 -3.96
CA GLU A 71 2.64 -3.49 -4.99
C GLU A 71 1.15 -3.16 -5.18
N VAL A 72 0.84 -1.87 -5.20
CA VAL A 72 -0.53 -1.37 -5.35
C VAL A 72 -0.52 -0.30 -6.43
N ASN A 73 -1.09 -0.63 -7.58
CA ASN A 73 -1.23 0.28 -8.72
C ASN A 73 -2.72 0.55 -8.96
N PHE A 74 -3.06 1.83 -9.13
CA PHE A 74 -4.40 2.23 -9.57
C PHE A 74 -4.29 3.44 -10.49
N SER A 75 -5.10 3.44 -11.55
CA SER A 75 -5.21 4.56 -12.48
C SER A 75 -6.59 5.20 -12.32
N ILE A 76 -6.62 6.53 -12.23
CA ILE A 76 -7.85 7.32 -12.15
C ILE A 76 -7.87 8.26 -13.36
N CYS A 77 -8.88 8.11 -14.21
CA CYS A 77 -9.12 8.97 -15.35
C CYS A 77 -10.38 9.82 -15.09
N ILE A 78 -10.28 11.14 -15.27
CA ILE A 78 -11.43 12.06 -15.14
C ILE A 78 -11.54 12.84 -16.45
N GLY A 79 -12.65 12.67 -17.17
CA GLY A 79 -12.92 13.34 -18.44
C GLY A 79 -14.40 13.23 -18.85
N ALA A 80 -14.84 14.11 -19.75
CA ALA A 80 -16.16 14.02 -20.38
C ALA A 80 -16.12 13.01 -21.54
N HIS A 81 -16.78 11.87 -21.34
CA HIS A 81 -17.21 10.80 -22.26
C HIS A 81 -16.44 10.38 -23.53
N ASP A 82 -15.30 10.94 -23.96
CA ASP A 82 -14.62 10.43 -25.16
C ASP A 82 -13.09 10.62 -25.29
N HIS A 83 -12.38 10.86 -24.19
CA HIS A 83 -10.92 10.74 -24.20
C HIS A 83 -10.42 10.03 -22.94
N VAL A 84 -10.26 8.72 -23.04
CA VAL A 84 -9.43 7.95 -22.11
C VAL A 84 -7.97 8.24 -22.48
N MET A 85 -7.29 9.08 -21.70
CA MET A 85 -5.84 9.18 -21.80
C MET A 85 -5.23 7.89 -21.26
N GLU A 86 -4.50 7.18 -22.10
CA GLU A 86 -3.64 6.08 -21.71
C GLU A 86 -2.54 6.63 -20.78
N ILE A 87 -2.77 6.58 -19.47
CA ILE A 87 -1.75 6.89 -18.48
C ILE A 87 -0.89 5.63 -18.37
N LEU A 88 0.16 5.58 -19.20
CA LEU A 88 1.20 4.55 -19.12
C LEU A 88 1.80 4.59 -17.71
N GLU A 89 1.68 3.46 -17.01
CA GLU A 89 2.33 3.23 -15.73
C GLU A 89 3.83 3.57 -15.82
N GLY A 90 4.23 4.49 -14.96
CA GLY A 90 5.59 4.57 -14.42
C GLY A 90 6.72 4.76 -15.42
N SER A 91 7.09 6.01 -15.69
CA SER A 91 8.42 6.55 -15.33
C SER A 91 8.57 8.00 -15.81
N TYR A 92 8.90 8.87 -14.85
CA TYR A 92 9.53 10.19 -14.97
C TYR A 92 9.30 11.01 -16.25
N LEU A 93 8.66 12.17 -16.04
CA LEU A 93 8.64 13.33 -16.92
C LEU A 93 9.85 13.43 -17.87
N LYS A 94 9.63 13.20 -19.16
CA LYS A 94 10.31 13.94 -20.24
C LYS A 94 9.26 14.29 -21.31
N PRO A 95 9.14 15.56 -21.71
CA PRO A 95 8.22 15.93 -22.77
C PRO A 95 8.69 15.30 -24.08
N LYS A 96 7.85 14.49 -24.70
CA LYS A 96 8.08 13.98 -26.05
C LYS A 96 7.85 15.16 -27.00
N LYS A 97 8.90 15.61 -27.70
CA LYS A 97 8.75 16.61 -28.77
C LYS A 97 7.93 15.96 -29.87
N PHE A 98 6.74 16.51 -30.11
CA PHE A 98 5.93 16.19 -31.27
C PHE A 98 6.68 16.67 -32.51
N HIS A 99 6.98 15.77 -33.46
CA HIS A 99 7.22 16.18 -34.84
C HIS A 99 5.91 15.93 -35.57
N PRO A 100 5.26 16.97 -36.12
CA PRO A 100 4.14 16.76 -37.02
C PRO A 100 4.68 15.98 -38.23
N GLN A 101 4.00 14.89 -38.57
CA GLN A 101 4.16 14.27 -39.89
C GLN A 101 3.20 14.98 -40.83
N ASP A 102 3.72 15.28 -42.03
CA ASP A 102 3.06 16.00 -43.13
C ASP A 102 1.65 15.48 -43.46
#